data_AF-A0A7S4DJP6-F1
#
_entry.id   AF-A0A7S4DJP6-F1
#
_cell.length_a   1.000
_cell.length_b   1.000
_cell.length_c   1.000
_cell.angle_alpha   90.00
_cell.angle_beta   90.00
_cell.angle_gamma   90.00
#
_symmetry.space_group_name_H-M   'P 1'
#
loop_
_entity.id
_entity.type
_entity.pdbx_description
1 polymer ?
#
loop_
_entity_poly.entity_id
_entity_poly.type
_entity_poly.pdbx_seq_one_letter_code
_entity_poly.pdbx_strand_id
1 'polypeptide(L)'
;RHRQPREAKARLGRARLVVPVRRALQARLPPAGRYERECAAFPGDALAVREIREDVEVMASKARPKKVTVLTHCGQEVPLLCKREKDGDLRKDSRLMEIGGIVNHLLRKDPEGRRRDMQLRTYSVICLNEECGLLEWVPNTKGIRHVINEAYTYYPDRSNPTIRELKGKYEYVQTAYKNDLAKMASEYQNAFYPMFPPVLHRWFLERFPEPGAWFEARTLFARTAALWSAFGHVVGLGDRHGENVLVDLGSGACLHVDFDCLFDKGLRLAVPEIVPFRLTPQVVDAFG
;
A
#
# COMPACT_ATOMS: atom_id res chain seq x y z
N ARG A 1 24.52 6.87 -31.13
CA ARG A 1 25.22 6.16 -30.02
C ARG A 1 24.21 5.35 -29.21
N HIS A 2 23.65 4.29 -29.79
CA HIS A 2 22.82 3.31 -29.07
C HIS A 2 23.69 2.08 -28.79
N ARG A 3 24.35 2.04 -27.63
CA ARG A 3 24.85 0.75 -27.12
C ARG A 3 23.64 -0.11 -26.84
N GLN A 4 23.60 -1.31 -27.43
CA GLN A 4 22.46 -2.21 -27.38
C GLN A 4 22.12 -2.54 -25.90
N PRO A 5 20.85 -2.52 -25.49
CA PRO A 5 20.41 -2.83 -24.12
C PRO A 5 20.95 -4.16 -23.59
N ARG A 6 21.21 -5.12 -24.49
CA ARG A 6 21.74 -6.45 -24.19
C ARG A 6 23.17 -6.43 -23.62
N GLU A 7 24.05 -5.58 -24.15
CA GLU A 7 25.43 -5.47 -23.62
C GLU A 7 25.47 -4.84 -22.22
N ALA A 8 24.57 -3.87 -21.95
CA ALA A 8 24.45 -3.26 -20.63
C ALA A 8 23.93 -4.28 -19.59
N LYS A 9 22.93 -5.10 -19.94
CA LYS A 9 22.44 -6.19 -19.08
C LYS A 9 23.53 -7.22 -18.75
N ALA A 10 24.31 -7.65 -19.75
CA ALA A 10 25.40 -8.61 -19.56
C ALA A 10 26.51 -8.06 -18.64
N ARG A 11 26.75 -6.74 -18.64
CA ARG A 11 27.71 -6.08 -17.74
C ARG A 11 27.17 -5.92 -16.31
N LEU A 12 25.86 -5.69 -16.14
CA LEU A 12 25.20 -5.60 -14.84
C LEU A 12 25.34 -6.90 -14.02
N GLY A 13 25.24 -8.07 -14.66
CA GLY A 13 25.46 -9.36 -13.99
C GLY A 13 26.91 -9.60 -13.51
N ARG A 14 27.88 -8.77 -13.92
CA ARG A 14 29.27 -8.82 -13.43
C ARG A 14 29.53 -7.89 -12.24
N ALA A 15 28.68 -6.88 -12.03
CA ALA A 15 28.78 -6.00 -10.89
C ALA A 15 28.11 -6.66 -9.69
N ARG A 16 28.80 -6.73 -8.53
CA ARG A 16 28.21 -7.21 -7.27
C ARG A 16 27.26 -6.16 -6.68
N LEU A 17 26.15 -5.92 -7.39
CA LEU A 17 25.10 -5.01 -6.97
C LEU A 17 24.10 -5.77 -6.09
N VAL A 18 23.65 -5.15 -5.01
CA VAL A 18 22.60 -5.71 -4.15
C VAL A 18 21.24 -5.20 -4.64
N VAL A 19 20.24 -6.07 -4.66
CA VAL A 19 18.87 -5.69 -5.02
C VAL A 19 18.34 -4.69 -3.99
N PRO A 20 17.78 -3.56 -4.42
CA PRO A 20 17.34 -2.50 -3.53
C PRO A 20 15.98 -2.81 -2.88
N VAL A 21 15.97 -3.79 -1.99
CA VAL A 21 14.82 -4.09 -1.12
C VAL A 21 15.06 -3.50 0.26
N ARG A 22 13.97 -3.22 1.00
CA ARG A 22 14.04 -2.62 2.33
C ARG A 22 15.03 -3.35 3.24
N ARG A 23 14.97 -4.69 3.25
CA ARG A 23 15.83 -5.52 4.10
C ARG A 23 17.32 -5.28 3.84
N ALA A 24 17.70 -4.97 2.61
CA ALA A 24 19.10 -4.73 2.22
C ALA A 24 19.56 -3.30 2.53
N LEU A 25 18.63 -2.33 2.55
CA LEU A 25 18.96 -0.91 2.70
C LEU A 25 18.79 -0.39 4.14
N GLN A 26 18.07 -1.13 4.98
CA GLN A 26 17.85 -0.75 6.37
C GLN A 26 18.99 -1.25 7.26
N ALA A 27 19.82 -0.32 7.75
CA ALA A 27 20.84 -0.63 8.74
C ALA A 27 20.22 -1.11 10.06
N ARG A 28 20.83 -2.12 10.68
CA ARG A 28 20.50 -2.59 12.02
C ARG A 28 21.25 -1.74 13.02
N LEU A 29 20.51 -1.05 13.89
CA LEU A 29 21.11 -0.34 15.02
C LEU A 29 21.62 -1.38 16.05
N PRO A 30 22.81 -1.19 16.62
CA PRO A 30 23.31 -2.07 17.67
C PRO A 30 22.37 -2.03 18.89
N PRO A 31 22.19 -3.17 19.60
CA PRO A 31 21.49 -3.18 20.87
C PRO A 31 22.20 -2.26 21.87
N ALA A 32 21.44 -1.62 22.76
CA ALA A 32 22.02 -0.76 23.80
C ALA A 32 23.08 -1.52 24.60
N GLY A 33 24.30 -0.98 24.67
CA GLY A 33 25.42 -1.56 25.42
C GLY A 33 26.37 -2.47 24.64
N ARG A 34 26.18 -2.70 23.33
CA ARG A 34 27.18 -3.37 22.48
C ARG A 34 27.96 -2.36 21.63
N TYR A 35 29.28 -2.57 21.51
CA TYR A 35 30.14 -1.74 20.66
C TYR A 35 29.81 -1.93 19.17
N GLU A 36 29.86 -0.84 18.41
CA GLU A 36 29.56 -0.81 16.96
C GLU A 36 30.38 -1.81 16.13
N ARG A 37 31.56 -2.22 16.61
CA ARG A 37 32.47 -3.13 15.89
C ARG A 37 32.05 -4.60 15.91
N GLU A 38 31.12 -4.99 16.78
CA GLU A 38 30.68 -6.39 16.94
C GLU A 38 29.34 -6.69 16.24
N CYS A 39 28.63 -5.66 15.78
CA CYS A 39 27.36 -5.81 15.08
C CYS A 39 27.52 -5.50 13.58
N ALA A 40 27.23 -6.48 12.73
CA ALA A 40 27.11 -6.23 11.30
C ALA A 40 25.95 -5.24 11.06
N ALA A 41 26.28 -4.06 10.53
CA ALA A 41 25.30 -3.00 10.26
C ALA A 41 24.23 -3.42 9.23
N PHE A 42 24.58 -4.31 8.31
CA PHE A 42 23.67 -4.86 7.30
C PHE A 42 23.59 -6.38 7.40
N PRO A 43 22.48 -7.00 6.94
CA PRO A 43 22.40 -8.45 6.87
C PRO A 43 23.52 -9.04 5.98
N GLY A 44 24.16 -10.11 6.44
CA GLY A 44 25.20 -10.80 5.68
C GLY A 44 24.68 -11.57 4.45
N ASP A 45 23.37 -11.77 4.34
CA ASP A 45 22.69 -12.47 3.25
C ASP A 45 22.15 -11.51 2.19
N ALA A 46 23.00 -10.58 1.74
CA ALA A 46 22.61 -9.60 0.73
C ALA A 46 22.17 -10.28 -0.57
N LEU A 47 21.00 -9.88 -1.07
CA LEU A 47 20.44 -10.37 -2.32
C LEU A 47 21.20 -9.76 -3.49
N ALA A 48 22.30 -10.39 -3.90
CA ALA A 48 23.11 -9.91 -5.02
C ALA A 48 22.43 -10.19 -6.37
N VAL A 49 22.40 -9.19 -7.25
CA VAL A 49 21.83 -9.25 -8.59
C VAL A 49 22.63 -10.24 -9.43
N ARG A 50 21.95 -11.27 -9.97
CA ARG A 50 22.51 -12.16 -10.99
C ARG A 50 22.08 -11.71 -12.39
N GLU A 51 20.79 -11.47 -12.57
CA GLU A 51 20.19 -11.14 -13.87
C GLU A 51 18.90 -10.32 -13.70
N ILE A 52 18.57 -9.48 -14.69
CA ILE A 52 17.27 -8.83 -14.80
C ILE A 52 16.48 -9.50 -15.92
N ARG A 53 15.33 -10.10 -15.60
CA ARG A 53 14.46 -10.82 -16.54
C ARG A 53 14.06 -9.91 -17.72
N GLU A 54 13.82 -10.51 -18.88
CA GLU A 54 13.38 -9.77 -20.07
C GLU A 54 11.88 -9.46 -20.05
N ASP A 55 11.09 -10.31 -19.39
CA ASP A 55 9.65 -10.14 -19.27
C ASP A 55 9.33 -8.97 -18.34
N VAL A 56 8.58 -8.00 -18.87
CA VAL A 56 8.14 -6.81 -18.15
C VAL A 56 6.62 -6.76 -18.19
N GLU A 57 6.01 -6.80 -17.01
CA GLU A 57 4.57 -6.66 -16.85
C GLU A 57 4.20 -5.18 -16.72
N VAL A 58 3.25 -4.69 -17.51
CA VAL A 58 2.79 -3.30 -17.44
C VAL A 58 1.47 -3.25 -16.67
N MET A 59 1.47 -2.56 -15.53
CA MET A 59 0.30 -2.49 -14.66
C MET A 59 -0.81 -1.62 -15.28
N ALA A 60 -2.06 -2.01 -15.08
CA ALA A 60 -3.23 -1.28 -15.52
C ALA A 60 -3.55 -0.11 -14.56
N SER A 61 -2.77 0.97 -14.64
CA SER A 61 -3.04 2.23 -13.94
C SER A 61 -2.78 3.44 -14.85
N LYS A 62 -3.18 4.65 -14.42
CA LYS A 62 -2.98 5.89 -15.19
C LYS A 62 -1.52 6.11 -15.59
N ALA A 63 -0.59 5.76 -14.70
CA ALA A 63 0.85 5.92 -14.93
C ALA A 63 1.48 4.76 -15.73
N ARG A 64 0.76 3.63 -15.89
CA ARG A 64 1.24 2.39 -16.55
C ARG A 64 2.66 1.98 -16.09
N PRO A 65 2.90 1.84 -14.76
CA PRO A 65 4.21 1.48 -14.24
C PRO A 65 4.60 0.07 -14.69
N LYS A 66 5.91 -0.18 -14.76
CA LYS A 66 6.47 -1.45 -15.25
C LYS A 66 6.99 -2.27 -14.09
N LYS A 67 6.53 -3.49 -13.95
CA LYS A 67 7.06 -4.47 -13.00
C LYS A 67 8.18 -5.25 -13.67
N VAL A 68 9.37 -5.18 -13.09
CA VAL A 68 10.60 -5.80 -13.56
C VAL A 68 11.06 -6.81 -12.52
N THR A 69 11.41 -8.02 -12.94
CA THR A 69 11.87 -9.07 -12.03
C THR A 69 13.39 -9.20 -12.05
N VAL A 70 14.00 -9.12 -10.87
CA VAL A 70 15.45 -9.34 -10.68
C VAL A 70 15.68 -10.73 -10.11
N LEU A 71 16.52 -11.51 -10.77
CA LEU A 71 16.97 -12.82 -10.34
C LEU A 71 18.29 -12.66 -9.58
N THR A 72 18.34 -13.20 -8.37
CA THR A 72 19.49 -13.08 -7.48
C THR A 72 20.45 -14.26 -7.62
N HIS A 73 21.68 -14.12 -7.11
CA HIS A 73 22.65 -15.21 -7.09
C HIS A 73 22.20 -16.42 -6.25
N CYS A 74 21.36 -16.20 -5.23
CA CYS A 74 20.75 -17.28 -4.45
C CYS A 74 19.53 -17.92 -5.14
N GLY A 75 19.19 -17.50 -6.37
CA GLY A 75 18.08 -18.06 -7.14
C GLY A 75 16.71 -17.48 -6.81
N GLN A 76 16.62 -16.55 -5.85
CA GLN A 76 15.37 -15.85 -5.52
C GLN A 76 15.02 -14.81 -6.59
N GLU A 77 13.75 -14.76 -6.97
CA GLU A 77 13.19 -13.70 -7.80
C GLU A 77 12.63 -12.56 -6.94
N VAL A 78 13.03 -11.34 -7.27
CA VAL A 78 12.64 -10.13 -6.55
C VAL A 78 12.00 -9.15 -7.55
N PRO A 79 10.67 -9.01 -7.52
CA PRO A 79 10.00 -8.02 -8.35
C PRO A 79 10.25 -6.60 -7.82
N LEU A 80 10.42 -5.66 -8.75
CA LEU A 80 10.54 -4.23 -8.51
C LEU A 80 9.54 -3.50 -9.43
N LEU A 81 8.99 -2.40 -8.95
CA LEU A 81 8.11 -1.54 -9.73
C LEU A 81 8.87 -0.31 -10.19
N CYS A 82 9.06 -0.18 -11.50
CA CYS A 82 9.54 1.03 -12.14
C CYS A 82 8.37 2.00 -12.30
N LYS A 83 8.28 2.99 -11.41
CA LYS A 83 7.30 4.08 -11.50
C LYS A 83 7.96 5.25 -12.25
N ARG A 84 7.23 5.84 -13.19
CA ARG A 84 7.57 7.13 -13.79
C ARG A 84 6.50 8.13 -13.40
N GLU A 85 6.93 9.24 -12.82
CA GLU A 85 6.08 10.29 -12.29
C GLU A 85 6.48 11.59 -12.98
N LYS A 86 5.73 11.97 -14.03
CA LYS A 86 6.05 13.18 -14.82
C LYS A 86 5.78 14.47 -14.05
N ASP A 87 4.67 14.49 -13.30
CA ASP A 87 4.15 15.67 -12.63
C ASP A 87 4.30 15.58 -11.09
N GLY A 88 5.04 14.58 -10.62
CA GLY A 88 5.17 14.25 -9.21
C GLY A 88 6.61 14.04 -8.79
N ASP A 89 6.82 13.48 -7.61
CA ASP A 89 8.14 13.40 -6.99
C ASP A 89 8.23 12.21 -6.03
N LEU A 90 8.88 11.13 -6.49
CA LEU A 90 9.10 9.90 -5.73
C LEU A 90 9.95 10.11 -4.47
N ARG A 91 10.61 11.26 -4.31
CA ARG A 91 11.29 11.62 -3.05
C ARG A 91 10.30 11.70 -1.91
N LYS A 92 9.02 12.03 -2.16
CA LYS A 92 7.95 12.03 -1.17
C LYS A 92 7.72 10.63 -0.60
N ASP A 93 7.52 9.64 -1.48
CA ASP A 93 7.38 8.23 -1.09
C ASP A 93 8.62 7.76 -0.32
N SER A 94 9.82 8.06 -0.81
CA SER A 94 11.08 7.70 -0.14
C SER A 94 11.14 8.25 1.29
N ARG A 95 10.84 9.54 1.47
CA ARG A 95 10.88 10.19 2.80
C ARG A 95 9.79 9.64 3.72
N LEU A 96 8.61 9.32 3.21
CA LEU A 96 7.57 8.70 4.03
C LEU A 96 7.92 7.28 4.47
N MET A 97 8.60 6.50 3.62
CA MET A 97 9.08 5.18 4.02
C MET A 97 10.15 5.29 5.13
N GLU A 98 11.02 6.30 5.07
CA GLU A 98 11.99 6.60 6.14
C GLU A 98 11.29 7.01 7.45
N ILE A 99 10.33 7.94 7.39
CA ILE A 99 9.55 8.36 8.56
C ILE A 99 8.78 7.16 9.13
N GLY A 100 8.18 6.32 8.30
CA GLY A 100 7.54 5.07 8.74
C GLY A 100 8.53 4.12 9.44
N GLY A 101 9.79 4.10 9.02
CA GLY A 101 10.88 3.42 9.72
C GLY A 101 11.14 3.97 11.12
N ILE A 102 11.10 5.30 11.29
CA ILE A 102 11.23 5.99 12.58
C ILE A 102 10.03 5.69 13.47
N VAL A 103 8.80 5.78 12.96
CA VAL A 103 7.58 5.43 13.69
C VAL A 103 7.65 4.00 14.20
N ASN A 104 8.07 3.05 13.37
CA ASN A 104 8.29 1.66 13.77
C ASN A 104 9.33 1.52 14.90
N HIS A 105 10.38 2.34 14.89
CA HIS A 105 11.36 2.36 15.97
C HIS A 105 10.77 2.86 17.28
N LEU A 106 9.95 3.91 17.24
CA LEU A 106 9.25 4.44 18.40
C LEU A 106 8.24 3.43 18.97
N LEU A 107 7.44 2.79 18.11
CA LEU A 107 6.49 1.75 18.52
C LEU A 107 7.18 0.52 19.14
N ARG A 108 8.38 0.17 18.65
CA ARG A 108 9.21 -0.87 19.28
C ARG A 108 9.81 -0.44 20.63
N LYS A 109 9.95 0.85 20.92
CA LYS A 109 10.39 1.33 22.24
C LYS A 109 9.24 1.39 23.24
N ASP A 110 8.03 1.62 22.77
CA ASP A 110 6.82 1.61 23.60
C ASP A 110 6.43 0.18 24.03
N PRO A 111 6.23 -0.10 25.34
CA PRO A 111 5.82 -1.42 25.81
C PRO A 111 4.49 -1.92 25.21
N GLU A 112 3.49 -1.05 25.06
CA GLU A 112 2.20 -1.43 24.50
C GLU A 112 2.28 -1.66 22.98
N GLY A 113 3.04 -0.84 22.27
CA GLY A 113 3.38 -1.03 20.86
C GLY A 113 4.06 -2.38 20.61
N ARG A 114 5.05 -2.74 21.42
CA ARG A 114 5.69 -4.08 21.37
C ARG A 114 4.72 -5.20 21.67
N ARG A 115 3.94 -5.08 22.75
CA ARG A 115 3.00 -6.13 23.19
C ARG A 115 1.98 -6.47 22.11
N ARG A 116 1.62 -5.49 21.28
CA ARG A 116 0.63 -5.63 20.20
C ARG A 116 1.27 -5.80 18.81
N ASP A 117 2.61 -5.90 18.73
CA ASP A 117 3.40 -5.91 17.50
C ASP A 117 2.97 -4.83 16.50
N MET A 118 2.83 -3.59 16.97
CA MET A 118 2.42 -2.47 16.11
C MET A 118 3.56 -2.04 15.19
N GLN A 119 3.34 -2.18 13.88
CA GLN A 119 4.29 -1.77 12.87
C GLN A 119 3.61 -1.32 11.56
N LEU A 120 4.11 -0.21 11.00
CA LEU A 120 3.88 0.19 9.62
C LEU A 120 4.70 -0.70 8.70
N ARG A 121 4.04 -1.50 7.86
CA ARG A 121 4.71 -2.17 6.76
C ARG A 121 5.26 -1.11 5.81
N THR A 122 6.54 -1.19 5.50
CA THR A 122 7.30 -0.17 4.77
C THR A 122 8.07 -0.88 3.67
N TYR A 123 8.32 -0.24 2.54
CA TYR A 123 8.99 -0.79 1.37
C TYR A 123 10.10 0.15 0.89
N SER A 124 11.07 -0.34 0.12
CA SER A 124 12.13 0.50 -0.44
C SER A 124 11.63 1.36 -1.60
N VAL A 125 12.10 2.61 -1.66
CA VAL A 125 11.95 3.50 -2.81
C VAL A 125 13.32 4.08 -3.15
N ILE A 126 13.79 3.86 -4.37
CA ILE A 126 15.00 4.46 -4.91
C ILE A 126 14.64 5.44 -5.99
N CYS A 127 14.92 6.71 -5.74
CA CYS A 127 14.80 7.76 -6.75
C CYS A 127 16.02 7.69 -7.67
N LEU A 128 15.81 7.43 -8.97
CA LEU A 128 16.90 7.40 -9.96
C LEU A 128 17.16 8.79 -10.54
N ASN A 129 16.08 9.54 -10.78
CA ASN A 129 16.11 10.95 -11.13
C ASN A 129 14.79 11.62 -10.67
N GLU A 130 14.51 12.84 -11.13
CA GLU A 130 13.31 13.59 -10.72
C GLU A 130 12.00 12.99 -11.22
N GLU A 131 12.03 12.20 -12.31
CA GLU A 131 10.83 11.66 -12.94
C GLU A 131 10.69 10.14 -12.79
N CYS A 132 11.71 9.42 -12.32
CA CYS A 132 11.68 7.97 -12.26
C CYS A 132 12.41 7.37 -11.06
N GLY A 133 11.91 6.21 -10.65
CA GLY A 133 12.45 5.47 -9.52
C GLY A 133 12.02 4.01 -9.53
N LEU A 134 12.64 3.27 -8.62
CA LEU A 134 12.38 1.86 -8.37
C LEU A 134 11.73 1.73 -7.01
N LEU A 135 10.57 1.08 -6.96
CA LEU A 135 9.90 0.74 -5.72
C LEU A 135 10.00 -0.77 -5.53
N GLU A 136 10.21 -1.19 -4.29
CA GLU A 136 10.09 -2.60 -3.92
C GLU A 136 8.65 -3.06 -4.14
N TRP A 137 8.48 -4.16 -4.86
CA TRP A 137 7.17 -4.77 -5.02
C TRP A 137 6.81 -5.53 -3.75
N VAL A 138 5.64 -5.23 -3.19
CA VAL A 138 5.12 -5.97 -2.05
C VAL A 138 4.32 -7.18 -2.57
N PRO A 139 4.80 -8.42 -2.38
CA PRO A 139 4.10 -9.60 -2.89
C PRO A 139 2.83 -9.88 -2.11
N ASN A 140 1.93 -10.67 -2.71
CA ASN A 140 0.70 -11.16 -2.09
C ASN A 140 -0.24 -10.05 -1.58
N THR A 141 -0.25 -8.88 -2.21
CA THR A 141 -1.18 -7.79 -1.88
C THR A 141 -2.20 -7.55 -2.98
N LYS A 142 -3.43 -7.19 -2.60
CA LYS A 142 -4.46 -6.66 -3.52
C LYS A 142 -5.00 -5.34 -2.99
N GLY A 143 -5.44 -4.45 -3.88
CA GLY A 143 -6.22 -3.28 -3.49
C GLY A 143 -7.51 -3.68 -2.78
N ILE A 144 -7.88 -2.96 -1.72
CA ILE A 144 -9.07 -3.25 -0.90
C ILE A 144 -10.35 -3.25 -1.75
N ARG A 145 -10.39 -2.51 -2.86
CA ARG A 145 -11.48 -2.58 -3.85
C ARG A 145 -11.65 -4.00 -4.40
N HIS A 146 -10.56 -4.65 -4.78
CA HIS A 146 -10.60 -6.02 -5.29
C HIS A 146 -11.00 -7.01 -4.20
N VAL A 147 -10.52 -6.80 -2.97
CA VAL A 147 -10.88 -7.61 -1.81
C VAL A 147 -12.38 -7.49 -1.50
N ILE A 148 -12.93 -6.28 -1.49
CA ILE A 148 -14.36 -6.03 -1.28
C ILE A 148 -15.20 -6.66 -2.41
N ASN A 149 -14.75 -6.56 -3.67
CA ASN A 149 -15.44 -7.20 -4.79
C ASN A 149 -15.48 -8.73 -4.66
N GLU A 150 -14.38 -9.33 -4.17
CA GLU A 150 -14.30 -10.76 -3.83
C GLU A 150 -15.22 -11.08 -2.65
N ALA A 151 -15.27 -10.24 -1.61
CA ALA A 151 -16.22 -10.41 -0.51
C ALA A 151 -17.68 -10.48 -0.98
N TYR A 152 -18.05 -9.62 -1.95
CA TYR A 152 -19.38 -9.61 -2.56
C TYR A 152 -19.67 -10.83 -3.45
N THR A 153 -18.70 -11.68 -3.82
CA THR A 153 -19.02 -12.95 -4.48
C THR A 153 -19.56 -13.99 -3.49
N TYR A 154 -19.31 -13.80 -2.20
CA TYR A 154 -19.84 -14.63 -1.11
C TYR A 154 -21.14 -14.05 -0.52
N TYR A 155 -21.73 -13.05 -1.16
CA TYR A 155 -22.98 -12.42 -0.74
C TYR A 155 -24.09 -12.68 -1.77
N PRO A 156 -25.06 -13.58 -1.47
CA PRO A 156 -26.03 -14.07 -2.46
C PRO A 156 -27.06 -13.02 -2.90
N ASP A 157 -27.33 -11.99 -2.08
CA ASP A 157 -28.44 -11.05 -2.30
C ASP A 157 -27.96 -9.64 -2.67
N ARG A 158 -27.01 -9.52 -3.60
CA ARG A 158 -26.49 -8.20 -3.98
C ARG A 158 -27.29 -7.55 -5.10
N SER A 159 -27.66 -6.29 -4.89
CA SER A 159 -27.93 -5.40 -6.00
C SER A 159 -26.63 -5.18 -6.75
N ASN A 160 -26.62 -5.37 -8.07
CA ASN A 160 -25.42 -5.20 -8.90
C ASN A 160 -25.59 -4.04 -9.89
N PRO A 161 -25.82 -2.80 -9.39
CA PRO A 161 -26.03 -1.66 -10.26
C PRO A 161 -24.79 -1.39 -11.10
N THR A 162 -24.99 -0.96 -12.33
CA THR A 162 -23.86 -0.65 -13.21
C THR A 162 -23.12 0.60 -12.71
N ILE A 163 -21.82 0.68 -12.96
CA ILE A 163 -21.01 1.86 -12.61
C ILE A 163 -21.63 3.14 -13.22
N ARG A 164 -22.24 3.03 -14.41
CA ARG A 164 -22.91 4.14 -15.09
C ARG A 164 -24.14 4.64 -14.33
N GLU A 165 -24.99 3.73 -13.84
CA GLU A 165 -26.16 4.08 -13.03
C GLU A 165 -25.77 4.73 -11.72
N LEU A 166 -24.78 4.15 -11.01
CA LEU A 166 -24.25 4.71 -9.77
C LEU A 166 -23.69 6.12 -9.98
N LYS A 167 -22.90 6.30 -11.04
CA LYS A 167 -22.31 7.58 -11.39
C LYS A 167 -23.39 8.63 -11.69
N GLY A 168 -24.41 8.27 -12.47
CA GLY A 168 -25.53 9.17 -12.77
C GLY A 168 -26.30 9.60 -11.52
N LYS A 169 -26.63 8.66 -10.63
CA LYS A 169 -27.27 8.97 -9.33
C LYS A 169 -26.39 9.87 -8.47
N TYR A 170 -25.09 9.57 -8.40
CA TYR A 170 -24.13 10.37 -7.63
C TYR A 170 -24.03 11.81 -8.17
N GLU A 171 -23.85 11.99 -9.48
CA GLU A 171 -23.76 13.30 -10.12
C GLU A 171 -25.05 14.12 -9.95
N TYR A 172 -26.20 13.46 -10.01
CA TYR A 172 -27.49 14.08 -9.73
C TYR A 172 -27.55 14.62 -8.29
N VAL A 173 -27.25 13.78 -7.29
CA VAL A 173 -27.26 14.18 -5.86
C VAL A 173 -26.28 15.33 -5.60
N GLN A 174 -25.07 15.24 -6.16
CA GLN A 174 -24.04 16.29 -6.05
C GLN A 174 -24.51 17.63 -6.62
N THR A 175 -25.30 17.60 -7.70
CA THR A 175 -25.82 18.81 -8.36
C THR A 175 -27.06 19.37 -7.63
N ALA A 176 -28.03 18.50 -7.35
CA ALA A 176 -29.32 18.88 -6.76
C ALA A 176 -29.19 19.41 -5.32
N TYR A 177 -28.23 18.86 -4.55
CA TYR A 177 -28.05 19.18 -3.14
C TYR A 177 -26.69 19.82 -2.84
N LYS A 178 -26.06 20.47 -3.83
CA LYS A 178 -24.70 21.04 -3.75
C LYS A 178 -24.39 21.80 -2.44
N ASN A 179 -25.37 22.54 -1.92
CA ASN A 179 -25.22 23.37 -0.71
C ASN A 179 -25.91 22.77 0.54
N ASP A 180 -26.43 21.55 0.45
CA ASP A 180 -27.16 20.87 1.52
C ASP A 180 -26.50 19.52 1.83
N LEU A 181 -25.45 19.58 2.65
CA LEU A 181 -24.67 18.41 3.07
C LEU A 181 -25.52 17.40 3.84
N ALA A 182 -26.52 17.86 4.61
CA ALA A 182 -27.40 16.99 5.37
C ALA A 182 -28.27 16.14 4.45
N LYS A 183 -28.85 16.73 3.40
CA LYS A 183 -29.56 15.96 2.37
C LYS A 183 -28.65 15.02 1.60
N MET A 184 -27.45 15.45 1.22
CA MET A 184 -26.49 14.53 0.56
C MET A 184 -26.17 13.31 1.44
N ALA A 185 -25.95 13.52 2.74
CA ALA A 185 -25.69 12.43 3.68
C ALA A 185 -26.92 11.51 3.83
N SER A 186 -28.12 12.08 3.89
CA SER A 186 -29.38 11.31 3.91
C SER A 186 -29.57 10.47 2.65
N GLU A 187 -29.33 11.04 1.46
CA GLU A 187 -29.38 10.30 0.19
C GLU A 187 -28.34 9.18 0.14
N TYR A 188 -27.13 9.42 0.66
CA TYR A 188 -26.12 8.37 0.80
C TYR A 188 -26.62 7.22 1.69
N GLN A 189 -27.19 7.53 2.85
CA GLN A 189 -27.69 6.54 3.82
C GLN A 189 -28.92 5.77 3.31
N ASN A 190 -29.83 6.43 2.60
CA ASN A 190 -31.10 5.83 2.18
C ASN A 190 -31.02 5.15 0.82
N ALA A 191 -30.26 5.72 -0.13
CA ALA A 191 -30.18 5.20 -1.49
C ALA A 191 -28.93 4.35 -1.72
N PHE A 192 -27.74 4.79 -1.28
CA PHE A 192 -26.47 4.13 -1.62
C PHE A 192 -26.07 3.03 -0.64
N TYR A 193 -26.17 3.30 0.67
CA TYR A 193 -25.73 2.37 1.71
C TYR A 193 -26.45 1.00 1.65
N PRO A 194 -27.79 0.92 1.44
CA PRO A 194 -28.48 -0.36 1.37
C PRO A 194 -28.13 -1.19 0.12
N MET A 195 -27.68 -0.54 -0.96
CA MET A 195 -27.21 -1.24 -2.18
C MET A 195 -25.87 -1.96 -1.94
N PHE A 196 -25.09 -1.53 -0.94
CA PHE A 196 -23.73 -1.99 -0.68
C PHE A 196 -23.52 -2.33 0.79
N PRO A 197 -24.18 -3.38 1.30
CA PRO A 197 -24.04 -3.78 2.70
C PRO A 197 -22.57 -4.09 3.04
N PRO A 198 -22.12 -3.79 4.27
CA PRO A 198 -20.81 -4.21 4.73
C PRO A 198 -20.67 -5.74 4.73
N VAL A 199 -19.63 -6.26 4.06
CA VAL A 199 -19.42 -7.70 3.87
C VAL A 199 -17.95 -8.11 3.96
N LEU A 200 -17.05 -7.18 4.28
CA LEU A 200 -15.62 -7.43 4.25
C LEU A 200 -15.19 -8.48 5.28
N HIS A 201 -15.91 -8.63 6.40
CA HIS A 201 -15.71 -9.72 7.35
C HIS A 201 -15.80 -11.11 6.69
N ARG A 202 -16.67 -11.29 5.68
CA ARG A 202 -16.83 -12.56 4.96
C ARG A 202 -15.57 -12.94 4.21
N TRP A 203 -14.90 -11.97 3.61
CA TRP A 203 -13.62 -12.24 2.94
C TRP A 203 -12.57 -12.76 3.93
N PHE A 204 -12.52 -12.21 5.15
CA PHE A 204 -11.62 -12.73 6.19
C PHE A 204 -11.97 -14.16 6.60
N LEU A 205 -13.27 -14.48 6.74
CA LEU A 205 -13.72 -15.83 7.07
C LEU A 205 -13.36 -16.86 5.97
N GLU A 206 -13.61 -16.51 4.71
CA GLU A 206 -13.29 -17.38 3.57
C GLU A 206 -11.78 -17.53 3.36
N ARG A 207 -11.02 -16.45 3.57
CA ARG A 207 -9.56 -16.46 3.36
C ARG A 207 -8.80 -17.16 4.47
N PHE A 208 -9.29 -17.07 5.70
CA PHE A 208 -8.69 -17.66 6.89
C PHE A 208 -9.71 -18.58 7.58
N PRO A 209 -9.91 -19.83 7.10
CA PRO A 209 -10.94 -20.71 7.64
C PRO A 209 -10.67 -21.20 9.08
N GLU A 210 -9.40 -21.20 9.49
CA GLU A 210 -9.01 -21.59 10.85
C GLU A 210 -9.29 -20.43 11.83
N PRO A 211 -10.05 -20.63 12.91
CA PRO A 211 -10.49 -19.54 13.79
C PRO A 211 -9.35 -18.72 14.43
N GLY A 212 -8.24 -19.35 14.79
CA GLY A 212 -7.05 -18.68 15.32
C GLY A 212 -6.43 -17.74 14.27
N ALA A 213 -6.15 -18.26 13.09
CA ALA A 213 -5.61 -17.52 11.96
C ALA A 213 -6.54 -16.38 11.52
N TRP A 214 -7.86 -16.61 11.51
CA TRP A 214 -8.86 -15.58 11.26
C TRP A 214 -8.78 -14.45 12.28
N PHE A 215 -8.76 -14.80 13.57
CA PHE A 215 -8.70 -13.83 14.65
C PHE A 215 -7.42 -13.00 14.58
N GLU A 216 -6.29 -13.65 14.32
CA GLU A 216 -4.99 -12.99 14.11
C GLU A 216 -5.02 -12.05 12.90
N ALA A 217 -5.51 -12.52 11.74
CA ALA A 217 -5.55 -11.74 10.51
C ALA A 217 -6.46 -10.52 10.62
N ARG A 218 -7.66 -10.69 11.19
CA ARG A 218 -8.61 -9.60 11.47
C ARG A 218 -8.01 -8.58 12.43
N THR A 219 -7.38 -9.05 13.51
CA THR A 219 -6.74 -8.20 14.51
C THR A 219 -5.56 -7.43 13.90
N LEU A 220 -4.77 -8.09 13.05
CA LEU A 220 -3.65 -7.46 12.34
C LEU A 220 -4.14 -6.42 11.34
N PHE A 221 -5.21 -6.72 10.58
CA PHE A 221 -5.86 -5.75 9.69
C PHE A 221 -6.29 -4.50 10.47
N ALA A 222 -7.02 -4.66 11.58
CA ALA A 222 -7.48 -3.55 12.40
C ALA A 222 -6.31 -2.70 12.93
N ARG A 223 -5.27 -3.33 13.48
CA ARG A 223 -4.08 -2.65 14.00
C ARG A 223 -3.34 -1.86 12.92
N THR A 224 -3.08 -2.50 11.78
CA THR A 224 -2.31 -1.89 10.69
C THR A 224 -3.12 -0.81 9.96
N ALA A 225 -4.43 -1.00 9.78
CA ALA A 225 -5.31 0.01 9.21
C ALA A 225 -5.44 1.25 10.12
N ALA A 226 -5.59 1.04 11.43
CA ALA A 226 -5.60 2.14 12.40
C ALA A 226 -4.28 2.90 12.42
N LEU A 227 -3.15 2.18 12.39
CA LEU A 227 -1.83 2.80 12.40
C LEU A 227 -1.54 3.59 11.11
N TRP A 228 -1.90 3.04 9.94
CA TRP A 228 -1.82 3.75 8.67
C TRP A 228 -2.76 4.95 8.60
N SER A 229 -3.94 4.87 9.20
CA SER A 229 -4.90 5.98 9.27
C SER A 229 -4.37 7.11 10.15
N ALA A 230 -3.85 6.80 11.34
CA ALA A 230 -3.24 7.77 12.23
C ALA A 230 -2.00 8.43 11.59
N PHE A 231 -1.10 7.62 11.02
CA PHE A 231 0.08 8.12 10.32
C PHE A 231 -0.30 9.00 9.12
N GLY A 232 -1.24 8.54 8.30
CA GLY A 232 -1.76 9.25 7.14
C GLY A 232 -2.38 10.59 7.52
N HIS A 233 -3.19 10.63 8.57
CA HIS A 233 -3.79 11.88 9.04
C HIS A 233 -2.74 12.89 9.50
N VAL A 234 -1.72 12.46 10.26
CA VAL A 234 -0.64 13.34 10.74
C VAL A 234 0.15 13.97 9.59
N VAL A 235 0.37 13.23 8.49
CA VAL A 235 1.09 13.75 7.32
C VAL A 235 0.19 14.41 6.27
N GLY A 236 -1.13 14.48 6.53
CA GLY A 236 -2.11 15.03 5.60
C GLY A 236 -2.22 14.22 4.29
N LEU A 237 -2.21 12.89 4.39
CA LEU A 237 -2.30 11.96 3.26
C LEU A 237 -3.73 11.88 2.69
N GLY A 238 -3.90 12.34 1.45
CA GLY A 238 -5.15 12.22 0.69
C GLY A 238 -5.14 11.08 -0.34
N ASP A 239 -6.12 11.09 -1.24
CA ASP A 239 -6.27 10.16 -2.37
C ASP A 239 -6.28 8.67 -1.95
N ARG A 240 -6.97 8.37 -0.84
CA ARG A 240 -7.10 7.01 -0.28
C ARG A 240 -8.24 6.24 -0.96
N HIS A 241 -8.20 6.13 -2.28
CA HIS A 241 -9.15 5.29 -3.01
C HIS A 241 -8.84 3.79 -2.83
N GLY A 242 -9.78 2.93 -3.25
CA GLY A 242 -9.72 1.48 -2.99
C GLY A 242 -8.59 0.70 -3.68
N GLU A 243 -7.76 1.36 -4.48
CA GLU A 243 -6.55 0.78 -5.09
C GLU A 243 -5.27 1.15 -4.31
N ASN A 244 -5.29 2.27 -3.57
CA ASN A 244 -4.13 2.78 -2.81
C ASN A 244 -4.07 2.24 -1.38
N VAL A 245 -5.12 1.53 -0.95
CA VAL A 245 -5.15 0.78 0.30
C VAL A 245 -5.07 -0.70 -0.07
N LEU A 246 -3.93 -1.32 0.24
CA LEU A 246 -3.63 -2.71 -0.05
C LEU A 246 -3.89 -3.59 1.17
N VAL A 247 -4.32 -4.83 0.92
CA VAL A 247 -4.46 -5.90 1.92
C VAL A 247 -3.54 -7.04 1.52
N ASP A 248 -2.73 -7.51 2.46
CA ASP A 248 -1.91 -8.70 2.32
C ASP A 248 -2.79 -9.95 2.45
N LEU A 249 -2.77 -10.80 1.42
CA LEU A 249 -3.62 -11.98 1.31
C LEU A 249 -3.17 -13.15 2.20
N GLY A 250 -1.95 -13.12 2.73
CA GLY A 250 -1.40 -14.17 3.59
C GLY A 250 -1.56 -13.88 5.08
N SER A 251 -1.67 -12.60 5.45
CA SER A 251 -1.69 -12.15 6.84
C SER A 251 -2.88 -11.25 7.20
N GLY A 252 -3.58 -10.69 6.21
CA GLY A 252 -4.64 -9.70 6.44
C GLY A 252 -4.11 -8.29 6.72
N ALA A 253 -2.80 -8.05 6.77
CA ALA A 253 -2.24 -6.73 7.07
C ALA A 253 -2.60 -5.67 6.02
N CYS A 254 -2.86 -4.45 6.48
CA CYS A 254 -3.10 -3.26 5.65
C CYS A 254 -1.80 -2.53 5.33
N LEU A 255 -1.69 -2.05 4.08
CA LEU A 255 -0.56 -1.24 3.58
C LEU A 255 -1.09 -0.11 2.71
N HIS A 256 -0.57 1.10 2.86
CA HIS A 256 -0.87 2.21 1.94
C HIS A 256 0.25 2.35 0.90
N VAL A 257 -0.13 2.71 -0.33
CA VAL A 257 0.78 3.03 -1.43
C VAL A 257 0.38 4.32 -2.11
N ASP A 258 1.25 4.83 -2.97
CA ASP A 258 1.04 6.03 -3.80
C ASP A 258 0.84 7.31 -2.96
N PHE A 259 1.93 8.02 -2.68
CA PHE A 259 1.94 9.15 -1.74
C PHE A 259 2.04 10.53 -2.43
N ASP A 260 1.40 10.67 -3.60
CA ASP A 260 1.46 11.91 -4.39
C ASP A 260 0.65 13.07 -3.74
N CYS A 261 -0.35 12.74 -2.91
CA CYS A 261 -1.26 13.67 -2.24
C CYS A 261 -0.94 13.78 -0.74
N LEU A 262 -0.03 14.70 -0.37
CA LEU A 262 0.42 14.92 1.01
C LEU A 262 0.18 16.35 1.49
N PHE A 263 0.32 16.57 2.80
CA PHE A 263 0.19 17.89 3.44
C PHE A 263 -1.12 18.58 3.10
N ASP A 264 -2.22 17.82 3.20
CA ASP A 264 -3.59 18.28 2.98
C ASP A 264 -3.86 18.82 1.57
N LYS A 265 -3.06 18.40 0.59
CA LYS A 265 -3.29 18.69 -0.83
C LYS A 265 -4.70 18.25 -1.29
N GLY A 266 -5.25 17.21 -0.66
CA GLY A 266 -6.62 16.72 -0.91
C GLY A 266 -7.71 17.77 -0.67
N LEU A 267 -7.49 18.70 0.27
CA LEU A 267 -8.42 19.81 0.54
C LEU A 267 -8.46 20.85 -0.58
N ARG A 268 -7.45 20.88 -1.45
CA ARG A 268 -7.32 21.85 -2.56
C ARG A 268 -7.79 21.32 -3.91
N LEU A 269 -8.29 20.08 -3.94
CA LEU A 269 -8.86 19.49 -5.15
C LEU A 269 -10.18 20.18 -5.53
N ALA A 270 -10.62 20.02 -6.79
CA ALA A 270 -11.88 20.58 -7.27
C ALA A 270 -13.09 20.10 -6.44
N VAL A 271 -13.03 18.85 -5.96
CA VAL A 271 -13.90 18.31 -4.92
C VAL A 271 -13.00 18.03 -3.70
N PRO A 272 -13.06 18.84 -2.63
CA PRO A 272 -12.18 18.69 -1.47
C PRO A 272 -12.39 17.37 -0.72
N GLU A 273 -11.29 16.71 -0.36
CA GLU A 273 -11.30 15.55 0.53
C GLU A 273 -11.35 15.98 1.99
N ILE A 274 -12.56 16.17 2.53
CA ILE A 274 -12.76 16.67 3.91
C ILE A 274 -12.62 15.60 5.01
N VAL A 275 -12.45 14.34 4.63
CA VAL A 275 -12.36 13.21 5.57
C VAL A 275 -10.88 12.98 5.92
N PRO A 276 -10.52 12.83 7.21
CA PRO A 276 -9.12 12.76 7.64
C PRO A 276 -8.39 11.48 7.22
N PHE A 277 -9.11 10.36 7.10
CA PHE A 277 -8.61 9.06 6.67
C PHE A 277 -9.76 8.16 6.25
N ARG A 278 -9.44 7.05 5.58
CA ARG A 278 -10.45 6.15 5.03
C ARG A 278 -10.99 5.16 6.09
N LEU A 279 -12.05 5.54 6.78
CA LEU A 279 -12.82 4.63 7.65
C LEU A 279 -14.25 4.48 7.10
N THR A 280 -14.43 3.52 6.19
CA THR A 280 -15.73 3.24 5.59
C THR A 280 -16.45 2.13 6.33
N PRO A 281 -17.78 1.94 6.13
CA PRO A 281 -18.51 0.84 6.75
C PRO A 281 -17.92 -0.54 6.49
N GLN A 282 -17.33 -0.77 5.30
CA GLN A 282 -16.62 -2.01 4.97
C GLN A 282 -15.39 -2.22 5.86
N VAL A 283 -14.63 -1.16 6.14
CA VAL A 283 -13.44 -1.23 7.00
C VAL A 283 -13.87 -1.50 8.45
N VAL A 284 -14.93 -0.84 8.91
CA VAL A 284 -15.49 -1.04 10.25
C VAL A 284 -15.99 -2.48 10.43
N ASP A 285 -16.73 -3.01 9.45
CA ASP A 285 -17.21 -4.39 9.43
C ASP A 285 -16.07 -5.42 9.51
N ALA A 286 -14.95 -5.16 8.82
CA ALA A 286 -13.78 -6.01 8.91
C ALA A 286 -13.06 -5.95 10.28
N PHE A 287 -13.29 -4.93 11.10
CA PHE A 287 -12.73 -4.90 12.46
C PHE A 287 -13.42 -5.89 13.39
N GLY A 288 -14.67 -6.26 13.07
CA GLY A 288 -15.52 -7.15 13.86
C GLY A 288 -16.37 -6.43 14.89
#